data_AF-A0A7C5B8M9-F1
#
_entry.id   AF-A0A7C5B8M9-F1
#
_cell.length_a   1.000
_cell.length_b   1.000
_cell.length_c   1.000
_cell.angle_alpha   90.00
_cell.angle_beta   90.00
_cell.angle_gamma   90.00
#
_symmetry.space_group_name_H-M   'P 1'
#
loop_
_entity.id
_entity.type
_entity.pdbx_description
1 polymer ?
#
loop_
_entity_poly.entity_id
_entity_poly.type
_entity_poly.pdbx_seq_one_letter_code
_entity_poly.pdbx_strand_id
1 'polypeptide(L)'
;MNVHEDMRELIKKINPDRWKVFQAMLRPGENDGISELLVSESEFMDYSKRNMFTLENGTKPRFENNNDMRPSYLMLDPQGRFFHSVNGPIEYIETNPLNIANSKNEIVFDYDAYIRRGGVYNWERENNR
;
A
#
# COMPACT_ATOMS: atom_id res chain seq x y z
N MET A 1 10.19 -14.32 -9.34
CA MET A 1 10.04 -13.54 -8.10
C MET A 1 11.27 -12.66 -7.95
N ASN A 2 11.10 -11.36 -7.68
CA ASN A 2 12.18 -10.36 -7.68
C ASN A 2 12.88 -10.19 -6.31
N VAL A 3 12.63 -11.08 -5.35
CA VAL A 3 13.09 -10.95 -3.95
C VAL A 3 14.61 -10.76 -3.78
N HIS A 4 15.40 -11.22 -4.75
CA HIS A 4 16.86 -11.05 -4.76
C HIS A 4 17.36 -9.92 -5.68
N GLU A 5 16.46 -9.24 -6.38
CA GLU A 5 16.83 -8.19 -7.33
C GLU A 5 17.30 -6.92 -6.62
N ASP A 6 18.21 -6.22 -7.29
CA ASP A 6 18.62 -4.86 -7.01
C ASP A 6 18.05 -3.95 -8.10
N MET A 7 17.00 -3.21 -7.74
CA MET A 7 16.23 -2.36 -8.63
C MET A 7 16.76 -0.94 -8.69
N ARG A 8 17.80 -0.59 -7.92
CA ARG A 8 18.24 0.80 -7.73
C ARG A 8 18.53 1.50 -9.06
N GLU A 9 19.29 0.86 -9.95
CA GLU A 9 19.64 1.44 -11.24
C GLU A 9 18.45 1.58 -12.18
N LEU A 10 17.51 0.65 -12.14
CA LEU A 10 16.27 0.75 -12.92
C LEU A 10 15.40 1.90 -12.41
N ILE A 11 15.15 1.96 -11.10
CA ILE A 11 14.29 2.99 -10.53
C ILE A 11 14.90 4.38 -10.70
N LYS A 12 16.22 4.54 -10.58
CA LYS A 12 16.91 5.80 -10.91
C LYS A 12 16.66 6.23 -12.36
N LYS A 13 16.71 5.30 -13.32
CA LYS A 13 16.45 5.60 -14.73
C LYS A 13 14.99 5.98 -15.01
N ILE A 14 14.05 5.36 -14.30
CA ILE A 14 12.63 5.69 -14.40
C ILE A 14 12.34 7.08 -13.80
N ASN A 15 13.13 7.47 -12.79
CA ASN A 15 13.01 8.73 -12.06
C ASN A 15 11.58 9.04 -11.55
N PRO A 16 10.98 8.15 -10.72
CA PRO A 16 9.65 8.40 -10.21
C PRO A 16 9.66 9.42 -9.05
N ASP A 17 8.60 10.23 -8.95
CA ASP A 17 8.37 11.07 -7.77
C ASP A 17 8.17 10.24 -6.49
N ARG A 18 7.62 9.03 -6.65
CA ARG A 18 7.39 8.11 -5.55
C ARG A 18 7.51 6.67 -6.02
N TRP A 19 8.34 5.89 -5.33
CA TRP A 19 8.39 4.43 -5.49
C TRP A 19 7.78 3.75 -4.27
N LYS A 20 6.65 3.06 -4.47
CA LYS A 20 6.03 2.18 -3.46
C LYS A 20 6.37 0.73 -3.77
N VAL A 21 6.70 -0.03 -2.74
CA VAL A 21 7.02 -1.45 -2.81
C VAL A 21 6.16 -2.17 -1.78
N PHE A 22 5.35 -3.11 -2.26
CA PHE A 22 4.44 -3.88 -1.42
C PHE A 22 4.98 -5.29 -1.22
N GLN A 23 4.87 -5.80 0.01
CA GLN A 23 4.97 -7.25 0.22
C GLN A 23 3.77 -7.93 -0.45
N ALA A 24 4.00 -9.05 -1.14
CA ALA A 24 2.90 -9.83 -1.68
C ALA A 24 1.97 -10.30 -0.56
N MET A 25 0.67 -10.12 -0.76
CA MET A 25 -0.36 -10.43 0.23
C MET A 25 -1.43 -11.33 -0.40
N LEU A 26 -1.64 -12.48 0.23
CA LEU A 26 -2.78 -13.34 -0.09
C LEU A 26 -4.07 -12.67 0.40
N ARG A 27 -5.03 -12.56 -0.51
CA ARG A 27 -6.39 -12.07 -0.31
C ARG A 27 -7.34 -13.17 -0.78
N PRO A 28 -7.92 -13.94 0.15
CA PRO A 28 -8.85 -15.02 -0.19
C PRO A 28 -9.99 -14.54 -1.11
N GLY A 29 -10.24 -15.27 -2.20
CA GLY A 29 -11.27 -14.95 -3.19
C GLY A 29 -10.87 -13.89 -4.23
N GLU A 30 -9.72 -13.24 -4.05
CA GLU A 30 -9.18 -12.24 -5.00
C GLU A 30 -7.98 -12.77 -5.76
N ASN A 31 -7.06 -13.45 -5.06
CA ASN A 31 -5.79 -13.90 -5.62
C ASN A 31 -5.31 -15.24 -5.03
N ASP A 32 -6.21 -16.20 -4.87
CA ASP A 32 -5.95 -17.51 -4.22
C ASP A 32 -4.75 -18.29 -4.78
N GLY A 33 -4.35 -18.01 -6.02
CA GLY A 33 -3.26 -18.69 -6.72
C GLY A 33 -1.87 -18.07 -6.57
N ILE A 34 -1.61 -17.20 -5.60
CA ILE A 34 -0.30 -16.50 -5.50
C ILE A 34 0.70 -17.14 -4.52
N SER A 35 0.48 -18.38 -4.11
CA SER A 35 1.27 -19.06 -3.06
C SER A 35 2.78 -18.99 -3.29
N GLU A 36 3.21 -19.14 -4.54
CA GLU A 36 4.59 -19.09 -5.02
C GLU A 36 5.18 -17.68 -5.14
N LEU A 37 4.35 -16.64 -4.99
CA LEU A 37 4.76 -15.23 -4.98
C LEU A 37 4.87 -14.66 -3.56
N LEU A 38 4.43 -15.42 -2.55
CA LEU A 38 4.53 -15.01 -1.15
C LEU A 38 5.98 -15.06 -0.68
N VAL A 39 6.37 -14.05 0.10
CA VAL A 39 7.69 -13.94 0.73
C VAL A 39 7.53 -13.77 2.23
N SER A 40 8.49 -14.30 2.98
CA SER A 40 8.59 -14.06 4.42
C SER A 40 8.85 -12.58 4.73
N GLU A 41 8.54 -12.17 5.96
CA GLU A 41 8.84 -10.82 6.44
C GLU A 41 10.35 -10.54 6.39
N SER A 42 11.20 -11.53 6.72
CA SER A 42 12.65 -11.41 6.61
C SER A 42 13.13 -11.15 5.19
N GLU A 43 12.60 -11.89 4.21
CA GLU A 43 12.95 -11.69 2.80
C GLU A 43 12.53 -10.30 2.31
N PHE A 44 11.35 -9.84 2.70
CA PHE A 44 10.89 -8.49 2.37
C PHE A 44 11.76 -7.40 3.02
N MET A 45 12.17 -7.60 4.28
CA MET A 45 13.09 -6.68 4.97
C MET A 45 14.45 -6.63 4.28
N ASP A 46 15.00 -7.77 3.86
CA ASP A 46 16.28 -7.82 3.17
C ASP A 46 16.22 -7.19 1.77
N TYR A 47 15.13 -7.40 1.04
CA TYR A 47 14.85 -6.67 -0.19
C TYR A 47 14.77 -5.16 0.05
N SER A 48 14.09 -4.75 1.12
CA SER A 48 13.94 -3.33 1.49
C SER A 48 15.28 -2.68 1.81
N LYS A 49 16.15 -3.35 2.57
CA LYS A 49 17.52 -2.87 2.87
C LYS A 49 18.35 -2.72 1.60
N ARG A 50 18.35 -3.73 0.72
CA ARG A 50 19.10 -3.72 -0.54
C ARG A 50 18.70 -2.57 -1.44
N ASN A 51 17.39 -2.29 -1.49
CA ASN A 51 16.78 -1.31 -2.38
C ASN A 51 16.50 0.04 -1.70
N MET A 52 17.08 0.30 -0.52
CA MET A 52 16.95 1.60 0.14
C MET A 52 17.96 2.60 -0.45
N PHE A 53 17.45 3.67 -1.05
CA PHE A 53 18.26 4.77 -1.58
C PHE A 53 17.46 6.09 -1.57
N THR A 54 18.06 7.19 -2.02
CA THR A 54 17.37 8.49 -2.19
C THR A 54 16.94 8.64 -3.65
N LEU A 55 15.66 8.91 -3.88
CA LEU A 55 15.13 9.29 -5.20
C LEU A 55 15.65 10.69 -5.59
N GLU A 56 15.57 11.05 -6.87
CA GLU A 56 16.11 12.32 -7.36
C GLU A 56 15.47 13.54 -6.69
N ASN A 57 14.18 13.45 -6.36
CA ASN A 57 13.44 14.47 -5.62
C ASN A 57 13.74 14.49 -4.10
N GLY A 58 14.77 13.79 -3.63
CA GLY A 58 15.18 13.76 -2.23
C GLY A 58 14.35 12.84 -1.33
N THR A 59 13.26 12.24 -1.83
CA THR A 59 12.44 11.32 -1.04
C THR A 59 13.05 9.91 -0.98
N LYS A 60 12.51 9.07 -0.09
CA LYS A 60 12.90 7.67 0.07
C LYS A 60 11.81 6.75 -0.48
N PRO A 61 12.16 5.59 -1.07
CA PRO A 61 11.20 4.54 -1.40
C PRO A 61 10.36 4.15 -0.17
N ARG A 62 9.11 3.77 -0.40
CA ARG A 62 8.16 3.36 0.64
C ARG A 62 7.89 1.87 0.53
N PHE A 63 8.50 1.13 1.44
CA PHE A 63 8.28 -0.31 1.61
C PHE A 63 7.12 -0.48 2.60
N GLU A 64 6.04 -1.15 2.18
CA GLU A 64 4.85 -1.40 2.99
C GLU A 64 4.66 -2.93 3.09
N ASN A 65 4.82 -3.47 4.29
CA ASN A 65 4.56 -4.90 4.55
C ASN A 65 3.06 -5.17 4.74
N ASN A 66 2.69 -6.44 4.94
CA ASN A 66 1.29 -6.80 5.06
C ASN A 66 0.59 -6.20 6.31
N ASN A 67 1.33 -5.84 7.34
CA ASN A 67 0.81 -5.17 8.54
C ASN A 67 0.64 -3.66 8.31
N ASP A 68 1.53 -3.04 7.54
CA ASP A 68 1.40 -1.65 7.13
C ASP A 68 0.19 -1.46 6.23
N MET A 69 -0.08 -2.39 5.32
CA MET A 69 -1.14 -2.26 4.31
C MET A 69 -2.55 -2.51 4.86
N ARG A 70 -2.79 -3.58 5.62
CA ARG A 70 -4.15 -4.06 5.94
C ARG A 70 -5.09 -3.02 6.56
N PRO A 71 -4.67 -2.23 7.58
CA PRO A 71 -5.59 -1.32 8.25
C PRO A 71 -5.51 0.12 7.74
N SER A 72 -4.60 0.43 6.82
CA SER A 72 -4.17 1.81 6.56
C SER A 72 -4.62 2.38 5.22
N TYR A 73 -5.47 1.65 4.50
CA TYR A 73 -6.10 2.10 3.27
C TYR A 73 -7.62 2.20 3.48
N LEU A 74 -8.17 3.34 3.13
CA LEU A 74 -9.60 3.51 2.97
C LEU A 74 -9.96 3.09 1.54
N MET A 75 -10.63 1.96 1.39
CA MET A 75 -10.92 1.37 0.08
C MET A 75 -12.41 1.51 -0.25
N LEU A 76 -12.69 1.84 -1.52
CA LEU A 76 -14.04 1.95 -2.08
C LEU A 76 -14.13 1.04 -3.30
N ASP A 77 -15.21 0.27 -3.39
CA ASP A 77 -15.50 -0.53 -4.57
C ASP A 77 -16.16 0.33 -5.67
N PRO A 78 -16.31 -0.19 -6.91
CA PRO A 78 -16.94 0.57 -7.99
C PRO A 78 -18.42 0.96 -7.75
N GLN A 79 -19.10 0.35 -6.76
CA GLN A 79 -20.46 0.71 -6.35
C GLN A 79 -20.48 1.79 -5.26
N GLY A 80 -19.32 2.25 -4.81
CA GLY A 80 -19.18 3.27 -3.77
C GLY A 80 -19.34 2.73 -2.35
N ARG A 81 -19.17 1.41 -2.15
CA ARG A 81 -19.19 0.79 -0.82
C ARG A 81 -17.79 0.76 -0.24
N PHE A 82 -17.63 1.13 1.03
CA PHE A 82 -16.35 0.91 1.70
C PHE A 82 -16.13 -0.58 1.94
N PHE A 83 -14.87 -1.01 1.89
CA PHE A 83 -14.50 -2.37 2.27
C PHE A 83 -13.14 -2.40 2.95
N HIS A 84 -12.90 -3.44 3.74
CA HIS A 84 -11.61 -3.68 4.39
C HIS A 84 -11.29 -5.18 4.43
N SER A 85 -10.04 -5.51 4.73
CA SER A 85 -9.57 -6.89 4.87
C SER A 85 -8.71 -7.08 6.13
N VAL A 86 -8.98 -6.31 7.18
CA VAL A 86 -8.25 -6.36 8.45
C VAL A 86 -8.32 -7.75 9.09
N ASN A 87 -9.47 -8.43 8.98
CA ASN A 87 -9.70 -9.77 9.52
C ASN A 87 -9.35 -10.92 8.55
N GLY A 88 -8.77 -10.61 7.39
CA GLY A 88 -8.42 -11.58 6.34
C GLY A 88 -9.32 -11.46 5.11
N PRO A 89 -10.53 -12.04 5.10
CA PRO A 89 -11.49 -11.87 4.00
C PRO A 89 -11.91 -10.42 3.81
N ILE A 90 -12.41 -10.09 2.62
CA ILE A 90 -13.01 -8.78 2.34
C ILE A 90 -14.36 -8.69 3.07
N GLU A 91 -14.52 -7.63 3.85
CA GLU A 91 -15.77 -7.24 4.48
C GLU A 91 -16.22 -5.91 3.87
N TYR A 92 -17.49 -5.86 3.42
CA TYR A 92 -18.11 -4.65 2.88
C TYR A 92 -18.90 -3.95 3.97
N ILE A 93 -18.75 -2.64 4.02
CA ILE A 93 -19.54 -1.77 4.89
C ILE A 93 -20.66 -1.20 4.03
N GLU A 94 -21.91 -1.39 4.46
CA GLU A 94 -23.08 -0.81 3.80
C GLU A 94 -23.12 0.70 4.05
N THR A 95 -22.33 1.43 3.26
CA THR A 95 -22.32 2.87 3.35
C THR A 95 -23.22 3.47 2.29
N ASN A 96 -24.21 4.25 2.72
CA ASN A 96 -24.85 5.18 1.82
C ASN A 96 -23.83 6.28 1.49
N PRO A 97 -23.38 6.44 0.23
CA PRO A 97 -22.39 7.44 -0.14
C PRO A 97 -22.84 8.88 0.16
N LEU A 98 -24.14 9.12 0.37
CA LEU A 98 -24.69 10.41 0.80
C LEU A 98 -24.61 10.65 2.32
N ASN A 99 -24.23 9.65 3.11
CA ASN A 99 -24.24 9.72 4.57
C ASN A 99 -23.03 9.04 5.25
N ILE A 100 -21.85 9.28 4.70
CA ILE A 100 -20.56 8.77 5.21
C ILE A 100 -20.35 9.16 6.69
N ALA A 101 -20.90 10.30 7.12
CA ALA A 101 -20.80 10.76 8.51
C ALA A 101 -21.42 9.75 9.51
N ASN A 102 -22.51 9.08 9.13
CA ASN A 102 -23.20 8.12 9.98
C ASN A 102 -22.53 6.74 9.97
N SER A 103 -21.77 6.39 8.94
CA SER A 103 -21.04 5.12 8.84
C SER A 103 -19.62 5.19 9.43
N LYS A 104 -19.19 6.35 9.95
CA LYS A 104 -17.81 6.55 10.48
C LYS A 104 -17.40 5.51 11.53
N ASN A 105 -18.34 5.08 12.38
CA ASN A 105 -18.06 4.12 13.44
C ASN A 105 -17.88 2.68 12.92
N GLU A 106 -18.30 2.40 11.69
CA GLU A 106 -18.19 1.09 11.04
C GLU A 106 -16.95 0.99 10.16
N ILE A 107 -16.32 2.12 9.82
CA ILE A 107 -15.12 2.16 9.00
C ILE A 107 -13.91 1.71 9.84
N VAL A 108 -13.44 0.50 9.56
CA VAL A 108 -12.20 -0.04 10.12
C VAL A 108 -11.01 0.57 9.36
N PHE A 109 -10.53 1.71 9.85
CA PHE A 109 -9.38 2.42 9.29
C PHE A 109 -8.45 2.92 10.41
N ASP A 110 -7.20 2.49 10.37
CA ASP A 110 -6.14 2.93 11.28
C ASP A 110 -5.43 4.15 10.68
N TYR A 111 -5.85 5.32 11.15
CA TYR A 111 -5.26 6.60 10.75
C TYR A 111 -3.79 6.70 11.16
N ASP A 112 -3.40 6.16 12.32
CA ASP A 112 -2.02 6.22 12.77
C ASP A 112 -1.12 5.34 11.90
N ALA A 113 -1.60 4.17 11.46
CA ALA A 113 -0.93 3.34 10.47
C ALA A 113 -0.80 4.05 9.12
N TYR A 114 -1.85 4.75 8.67
CA TYR A 114 -1.81 5.57 7.45
C TYR A 114 -0.73 6.66 7.51
N ILE A 115 -0.61 7.35 8.64
CA ILE A 115 0.43 8.37 8.83
C ILE A 115 1.82 7.72 8.89
N ARG A 116 1.97 6.66 9.69
CA ARG A 116 3.24 5.94 9.91
C ARG A 116 3.84 5.39 8.60
N ARG A 117 3.01 4.89 7.67
CA ARG A 117 3.47 4.43 6.35
C ARG A 117 3.74 5.56 5.34
N GLY A 118 3.63 6.82 5.76
CA GLY A 118 3.84 7.99 4.90
C GLY A 118 2.68 8.23 3.93
N GLY A 119 1.44 7.98 4.37
CA GLY A 119 0.23 8.22 3.60
C GLY A 119 0.02 9.69 3.24
N VAL A 120 0.50 10.61 4.10
CA VAL A 120 0.51 12.05 3.83
C VAL A 120 1.82 12.45 3.17
N TYR A 121 1.73 13.11 2.02
CA TYR A 121 2.85 13.56 1.19
C TYR A 121 2.36 14.68 0.26
N ASN A 122 3.28 15.40 -0.38
CA ASN A 122 2.90 16.31 -1.46
C ASN A 122 2.58 15.48 -2.72
N TRP A 123 1.29 15.34 -3.04
CA TRP A 123 0.79 14.64 -4.23
C TRP A 123 0.23 15.61 -5.27
N GLU A 124 0.27 16.91 -5.00
CA GLU A 124 -0.06 17.94 -5.98
C GLU A 124 1.07 17.99 -7.01
N ARG A 125 0.71 18.10 -8.28
CA ARG A 125 1.69 18.44 -9.32
C ARG A 125 1.91 19.93 -9.25
N GLU A 126 3.16 20.38 -9.10
CA GLU A 126 3.48 21.76 -9.41
C GLU A 126 3.11 22.00 -10.87
N ASN A 127 2.20 22.95 -11.12
CA ASN A 127 1.74 23.32 -12.46
C ASN A 127 2.85 24.06 -13.22
N ASN A 128 3.95 23.39 -13.53
CA ASN A 128 5.00 23.90 -14.41
C ASN A 128 5.04 23.01 -15.67
N ARG A 129 4.14 23.32 -16.61
CA ARG A 129 4.27 22.96 -18.03
C ARG A 129 4.59 24.21 -18.81
#